data_AF-A0A1Q8KNQ2-F1
#
_entry.id   AF-A0A1Q8KNQ2-F1
#
_cell.length_a   1.000
_cell.length_b   1.000
_cell.length_c   1.000
_cell.angle_alpha   90.00
_cell.angle_beta   90.00
_cell.angle_gamma   90.00
#
_symmetry.space_group_name_H-M   'P 1'
#
loop_
_entity.id
_entity.type
_entity.pdbx_description
1 polymer ?
#
loop_
_entity_poly.entity_id
_entity_poly.type
_entity_poly.pdbx_seq_one_letter_code
_entity_poly.pdbx_strand_id
1 'polypeptide(L)' 'MSVPTPGPRPGDPRPPEQRPVADLRADVDEAVAGLDSLAERPVSEHPEAFERVHSALGRALTAGSERG' A
#
# COMPACT_ATOMS: atom_id res chain seq x y z
N MET A 1 -15.27 -33.99 29.87
CA MET A 1 -13.85 -33.99 29.47
C MET A 1 -13.64 -32.82 28.52
N SER A 2 -12.81 -31.85 28.90
CA SER A 2 -12.55 -30.65 28.07
C SER A 2 -11.43 -30.98 27.09
N VAL A 3 -11.70 -30.92 25.79
CA VAL A 3 -10.68 -31.09 24.76
C VAL A 3 -9.90 -29.78 24.58
N PRO A 4 -8.57 -29.82 24.43
CA PRO A 4 -7.77 -28.62 24.24
C PRO A 4 -8.03 -28.03 22.85
N THR A 5 -8.29 -26.73 22.79
CA THR A 5 -8.46 -25.99 21.54
C THR A 5 -7.15 -26.05 20.74
N PRO A 6 -7.15 -26.51 19.48
CA PRO A 6 -5.95 -26.55 18.66
C PRO A 6 -5.41 -25.13 18.44
N GLY A 7 -4.13 -24.91 18.69
CA GLY A 7 -3.43 -23.68 18.32
C GLY A 7 -3.39 -23.47 16.79
N PRO A 8 -3.06 -22.26 16.32
CA PRO A 8 -3.12 -21.92 14.89
C PRO A 8 -2.22 -22.85 14.07
N ARG A 9 -2.77 -23.43 12.99
CA ARG A 9 -1.99 -24.24 12.05
C ARG A 9 -1.05 -23.34 11.22
N PRO A 10 0.19 -23.78 10.94
CA PRO A 10 1.01 -23.16 9.89
C PRO A 10 0.26 -23.25 8.56
N GLY A 11 -0.11 -22.09 8.00
CA GLY A 11 -1.05 -21.97 6.87
C GLY A 11 -2.37 -21.27 7.20
N ASP A 12 -2.51 -20.65 8.38
CA ASP A 12 -3.62 -19.76 8.73
C ASP A 12 -3.75 -18.63 7.68
N PRO A 13 -4.82 -18.60 6.87
CA PRO A 13 -5.00 -17.68 5.76
C PRO A 13 -5.60 -16.36 6.26
N ARG A 14 -5.21 -15.90 7.45
CA ARG A 14 -5.56 -14.54 7.87
C ARG A 14 -5.06 -13.61 6.76
N PRO A 15 -5.97 -12.88 6.08
CA PRO A 15 -5.56 -12.01 5.00
C PRO A 15 -4.47 -11.08 5.53
N PRO A 16 -3.44 -10.74 4.72
CA PRO A 16 -2.63 -9.58 5.04
C PRO A 16 -3.63 -8.47 5.35
N GLU A 17 -3.55 -7.93 6.57
CA GLU A 17 -4.52 -6.99 7.13
C GLU A 17 -4.96 -6.07 6.01
N GLN A 18 -6.22 -6.22 5.58
CA GLN A 18 -6.75 -5.60 4.39
C GLN A 18 -6.67 -4.09 4.59
N ARG A 19 -5.55 -3.47 4.20
CA ARG A 19 -5.28 -2.07 4.48
C ARG A 19 -6.49 -1.28 4.01
N PRO A 20 -7.15 -0.52 4.90
CA PRO A 20 -8.33 0.25 4.55
C PRO A 20 -8.13 0.99 3.24
N VAL A 21 -9.15 1.01 2.38
CA VAL A 21 -9.11 1.79 1.13
C VAL A 21 -8.80 3.26 1.39
N ALA A 22 -9.18 3.77 2.58
CA ALA A 22 -8.82 5.09 3.05
C ALA A 22 -7.30 5.30 3.17
N ASP A 23 -6.56 4.33 3.70
CA ASP A 23 -5.11 4.42 3.86
C ASP A 23 -4.41 4.35 2.50
N LEU A 24 -4.92 3.52 1.58
CA LEU A 24 -4.41 3.48 0.20
C LEU A 24 -4.63 4.79 -0.55
N ARG A 25 -5.78 5.46 -0.31
CA ARG A 25 -6.02 6.81 -0.84
C ARG A 25 -5.07 7.83 -0.23
N ALA A 26 -4.88 7.79 1.09
CA ALA A 26 -3.94 8.68 1.77
C ALA A 26 -2.50 8.51 1.24
N ASP A 27 -2.04 7.27 1.02
CA ASP A 27 -0.73 6.97 0.44
C ASP A 27 -0.57 7.57 -0.98
N VAL A 28 -1.63 7.55 -1.78
CA VAL A 28 -1.65 8.12 -3.14
C VAL A 28 -1.66 9.65 -3.07
N ASP A 29 -2.51 10.23 -2.21
CA ASP A 29 -2.62 11.67 -2.03
C ASP A 29 -1.29 12.27 -1.53
N GLU A 30 -0.60 11.61 -0.59
CA GLU A 30 0.74 12.02 -0.13
C GLU A 30 1.76 11.99 -1.28
N ALA A 31 1.78 10.90 -2.06
CA ALA A 31 2.71 10.77 -3.17
C ALA A 31 2.48 11.85 -4.24
N VAL A 32 1.22 12.19 -4.53
CA VAL A 32 0.85 13.24 -5.49
C VAL A 32 1.17 14.63 -4.95
N ALA A 33 0.91 14.91 -3.67
CA ALA A 33 1.28 16.18 -3.03
C ALA A 33 2.81 16.41 -3.07
N GLY A 34 3.61 15.35 -3.01
CA GLY A 34 5.05 15.41 -3.20
C GLY A 34 5.51 15.91 -4.59
N LEU A 35 4.60 15.96 -5.57
CA LEU A 35 4.86 16.55 -6.88
C LEU A 35 4.65 18.06 -6.94
N ASP A 36 3.95 18.67 -5.98
CA ASP A 36 3.64 20.11 -5.99
C ASP A 36 4.93 20.96 -5.95
N SER A 37 5.96 20.48 -5.26
CA SER A 37 7.28 21.13 -5.20
C SER A 37 8.29 20.55 -6.19
N LEU A 38 7.87 19.70 -7.13
CA LEU A 38 8.80 19.00 -8.04
C LEU A 38 9.61 19.98 -8.90
N ALA A 39 8.98 21.07 -9.35
CA ALA A 39 9.62 22.09 -10.17
C ALA A 39 10.73 22.85 -9.43
N GLU A 40 10.72 22.85 -8.09
CA GLU A 40 11.72 23.49 -7.25
C GLU A 40 12.92 22.56 -6.97
N ARG A 41 12.80 21.27 -7.32
CA ARG A 41 13.82 20.25 -7.09
C ARG A 41 14.71 20.06 -8.32
N PRO A 42 15.97 19.63 -8.13
CA PRO A 42 16.85 19.25 -9.24
C PRO A 42 16.21 18.19 -10.13
N VAL A 43 16.37 18.32 -11.46
CA VAL A 43 15.84 17.38 -12.45
C VAL A 43 16.33 15.95 -12.21
N SER A 44 17.53 15.78 -11.65
CA SER A 44 18.07 14.48 -11.24
C SER A 44 17.23 13.75 -10.20
N GLU A 45 16.42 14.47 -9.42
CA GLU A 45 15.55 13.90 -8.38
C GLU A 45 14.12 13.62 -8.88
N HIS A 46 13.76 14.10 -10.08
CA HIS A 46 12.42 13.91 -10.62
C HIS A 46 12.04 12.44 -10.81
N PRO A 47 12.94 11.56 -11.31
CA PRO A 47 12.63 10.14 -11.45
C PRO A 47 12.20 9.50 -10.13
N GLU A 48 12.89 9.79 -9.02
CA GLU A 48 12.55 9.23 -7.70
C GLU A 48 11.16 9.67 -7.23
N ALA A 49 10.81 10.94 -7.47
CA ALA A 49 9.47 11.46 -7.14
C ALA A 49 8.38 10.75 -7.95
N PHE A 50 8.60 10.55 -9.26
CA PHE A 50 7.66 9.82 -10.10
C PHE A 50 7.58 8.34 -9.73
N GLU A 51 8.68 7.68 -9.40
CA GLU A 51 8.70 6.28 -8.94
C GLU A 51 7.86 6.07 -7.68
N ARG A 52 7.91 7.03 -6.74
CA ARG A 52 7.09 7.00 -5.52
C ARG A 52 5.58 6.99 -5.85
N VAL A 53 5.16 7.82 -6.80
CA VAL A 53 3.77 7.87 -7.27
C VAL A 53 3.37 6.56 -7.95
N HIS A 54 4.20 6.04 -8.86
CA HIS A 54 3.93 4.77 -9.54
C HIS A 54 3.82 3.60 -8.56
N SER A 55 4.69 3.56 -7.53
CA SER A 55 4.63 2.55 -6.48
C SER A 55 3.36 2.67 -5.63
N ALA A 56 2.97 3.88 -5.23
CA ALA A 56 1.73 4.11 -4.48
C ALA A 56 0.50 3.67 -5.27
N LEU A 57 0.43 4.05 -6.55
CA LEU A 57 -0.67 3.66 -7.44
C LEU A 57 -0.69 2.14 -7.67
N GLY A 58 0.47 1.51 -7.90
CA GLY A 58 0.57 0.06 -8.07
C GLY A 58 0.04 -0.70 -6.85
N ARG A 59 0.43 -0.28 -5.64
CA ARG A 59 -0.09 -0.87 -4.38
C ARG A 59 -1.60 -0.70 -4.25
N ALA A 60 -2.13 0.48 -4.55
CA ALA A 60 -3.57 0.74 -4.49
C ALA A 60 -4.36 -0.12 -5.49
N LEU A 61 -3.85 -0.28 -6.71
CA LEU A 61 -4.48 -1.09 -7.77
C LEU A 61 -4.42 -2.58 -7.45
N THR A 62 -3.27 -3.10 -7.01
CA THR A 62 -3.15 -4.52 -6.58
C THR A 62 -4.10 -4.82 -5.44
N ALA A 63 -4.12 -3.99 -4.39
CA ALA A 63 -5.01 -4.18 -3.25
C ALA A 63 -6.50 -4.05 -3.61
N GLY A 64 -6.85 -3.27 -4.64
CA GLY A 64 -8.21 -3.20 -5.18
C GLY A 64 -8.57 -4.43 -6.02
N SER A 65 -7.63 -4.94 -6.83
CA SER A 65 -7.84 -6.10 -7.70
C SER A 65 -7.95 -7.41 -6.92
N GLU A 66 -7.35 -7.51 -5.74
CA GLU A 66 -7.48 -8.66 -4.83
C GLU A 66 -8.83 -8.70 -4.08
N ARG A 67 -9.62 -7.61 -4.14
CA ARG A 67 -10.93 -7.49 -3.49
C ARG A 67 -12.13 -7.72 -4.43
N GLY A 68 -11.90 -7.75 -5.75
CA GLY A 68 -12.93 -7.92 -6.79
C GLY A 68 -13.03 -9.37 -7.25
#